data_AF-A0A811KD62-F1
#
_entry.id   AF-A0A811KD62-F1
#
_cell.length_a   1.000
_cell.length_b   1.000
_cell.length_c   1.000
_cell.angle_alpha   90.00
_cell.angle_beta   90.00
_cell.angle_gamma   90.00
#
_symmetry.space_group_name_H-M   'P 1'
#
loop_
_entity.id
_entity.type
_entity.pdbx_description
1 polymer ?
#
loop_
_entity_poly.entity_id
_entity_poly.type
_entity_poly.pdbx_seq_one_letter_code
_entity_poly.pdbx_strand_id
1 'polypeptide(L)'
;MYHAMGVNELNIYVINVITELYNVLKLYEKEISLNLHPGTLLPKISGYDANGYTEAMNQLICYNECYLDHRESAEFILFSDLDEVITSVNGNLLKTVRILFNQIPSVAGFGFTWKTSSYIKVDTVNEYSVGRMFNGLRVWRNESYVKSIIVPKRVGFSIVHDVEGMIYQGREVKHVKLPLEEGYTVHLRAEAQMTKHKGIDLIDANILAETQINEYRKLNNKKETVHAVTF
;
A
#
# COMPACT_ATOMS: atom_id res chain seq x y z
N MET A 1 -0.18 -3.78 -9.77
CA MET A 1 -1.52 -3.65 -9.17
C MET A 1 -1.86 -2.20 -8.84
N TYR A 2 -1.11 -1.52 -7.95
CA TYR A 2 -1.35 -0.10 -7.64
C TYR A 2 -1.40 0.79 -8.89
N HIS A 3 -0.56 0.55 -9.89
CA HIS A 3 -0.64 1.23 -11.19
C HIS A 3 -2.02 1.10 -11.87
N ALA A 4 -2.61 -0.10 -11.87
CA ALA A 4 -3.95 -0.34 -12.42
C ALA A 4 -5.07 0.32 -11.57
N MET A 5 -4.79 0.64 -10.30
CA MET A 5 -5.69 1.37 -9.41
C MET A 5 -5.54 2.90 -9.51
N GLY A 6 -4.74 3.38 -10.46
CA GLY A 6 -4.49 4.80 -10.70
C GLY A 6 -3.30 5.38 -9.92
N VAL A 7 -2.46 4.55 -9.28
CA VAL A 7 -1.20 5.03 -8.69
C VAL A 7 -0.19 5.30 -9.79
N ASN A 8 0.37 6.50 -9.80
CA ASN A 8 1.24 6.94 -10.89
C ASN A 8 2.71 6.67 -10.64
N GLU A 9 3.10 6.54 -9.38
CA GLU A 9 4.48 6.26 -9.00
C GLU A 9 4.50 5.33 -7.78
N LEU A 10 5.40 4.35 -7.80
CA LEU A 10 5.64 3.45 -6.68
C LEU A 10 7.10 3.57 -6.26
N ASN A 11 7.34 3.94 -5.01
CA ASN A 11 8.68 4.06 -4.44
C ASN A 11 8.94 2.87 -3.51
N ILE A 12 9.98 2.08 -3.79
CA ILE A 12 10.42 0.95 -2.95
C ILE A 12 11.82 1.23 -2.44
N TYR A 13 11.99 1.20 -1.13
CA TYR A 13 13.30 1.37 -0.50
C TYR A 13 13.90 0.01 -0.14
N VAL A 14 15.06 -0.31 -0.71
CA VAL A 14 15.66 -1.64 -0.62
C VAL A 14 16.90 -1.60 0.26
N ILE A 15 16.83 -2.22 1.45
CA ILE A 15 18.01 -2.48 2.29
C ILE A 15 18.69 -3.79 1.87
N ASN A 16 17.89 -4.86 1.80
CA ASN A 16 18.36 -6.19 1.48
C ASN A 16 17.26 -6.96 0.76
N VAL A 17 17.62 -7.60 -0.35
CA VAL A 17 16.73 -8.44 -1.13
C VAL A 17 17.59 -9.43 -1.92
N ILE A 18 17.06 -10.62 -2.21
CA ILE A 18 17.77 -11.57 -3.08
C ILE A 18 17.92 -11.01 -4.50
N THR A 19 19.03 -11.36 -5.15
CA THR A 19 19.41 -10.85 -6.48
C THR A 19 18.32 -11.07 -7.52
N GLU A 20 17.67 -12.23 -7.49
CA GLU A 20 16.62 -12.62 -8.42
C GLU A 20 15.42 -11.66 -8.31
N LEU A 21 14.97 -11.36 -7.10
CA LEU A 21 13.87 -10.43 -6.87
C LEU A 21 14.28 -9.00 -7.20
N TYR A 22 15.51 -8.57 -6.87
CA TYR A 22 16.01 -7.25 -7.26
C TYR A 22 16.00 -7.07 -8.78
N ASN A 23 16.44 -8.08 -9.53
CA ASN A 23 16.46 -8.05 -10.99
C ASN A 23 15.04 -7.93 -11.57
N VAL A 24 14.06 -8.64 -10.98
CA VAL A 24 12.65 -8.49 -11.36
C VAL A 24 12.15 -7.07 -11.10
N LEU A 25 12.42 -6.51 -9.92
CA LEU A 25 12.05 -5.13 -9.59
C LEU A 25 12.68 -4.11 -10.57
N LYS A 26 13.94 -4.33 -10.96
CA LYS A 26 14.64 -3.50 -11.96
C LYS A 26 14.06 -3.58 -13.36
N LEU A 27 13.44 -4.71 -13.73
CA LEU A 27 12.68 -4.79 -14.98
C LEU A 27 11.42 -3.92 -14.89
N TYR A 28 10.70 -3.99 -13.77
CA TYR A 28 9.49 -3.19 -13.54
C TYR A 28 9.76 -1.68 -13.45
N GLU A 29 10.93 -1.25 -12.97
CA GLU A 29 11.38 0.17 -12.97
C GLU A 29 11.26 0.83 -14.36
N LYS A 30 11.36 0.04 -15.43
CA LYS A 30 11.26 0.51 -16.82
C LYS A 30 9.85 0.44 -17.41
N GLU A 31 8.99 -0.39 -16.86
CA GLU A 31 7.67 -0.71 -17.44
C GLU A 31 6.52 0.01 -16.73
N ILE A 32 6.65 0.16 -15.42
CA ILE A 32 5.76 0.93 -14.56
C ILE A 32 6.62 1.99 -13.90
N SER A 33 6.07 3.15 -13.55
CA SER A 33 6.81 4.21 -12.83
C SER A 33 7.16 3.78 -11.39
N LEU A 34 7.91 2.69 -11.26
CA LEU A 34 8.50 2.17 -10.06
C LEU A 34 9.86 2.83 -9.93
N ASN A 35 10.18 3.35 -8.75
CA ASN A 35 11.49 3.88 -8.40
C ASN A 35 12.06 3.01 -7.28
N LEU A 36 13.28 2.51 -7.49
CA LEU A 36 14.01 1.78 -6.47
C LEU A 36 15.02 2.70 -5.80
N HIS A 37 14.87 2.88 -4.49
CA HIS A 37 15.75 3.70 -3.66
C HIS A 37 16.63 2.80 -2.80
N PRO A 38 17.90 3.17 -2.58
CA PRO A 38 18.71 2.49 -1.59
C PRO A 38 18.17 2.77 -0.18
N GLY A 39 18.02 1.73 0.63
CA GLY A 39 17.74 1.90 2.05
C GLY A 39 18.93 2.50 2.81
N THR A 40 18.66 3.07 3.98
CA THR A 40 19.72 3.59 4.85
C THR A 40 20.44 2.45 5.58
N LEU A 41 21.77 2.47 5.57
CA LEU A 41 22.61 1.56 6.33
C LEU A 41 23.46 2.35 7.32
N LEU A 42 23.45 1.93 8.58
CA LEU A 42 24.36 2.44 9.58
C LEU A 42 25.78 1.92 9.33
N PRO A 43 26.82 2.71 9.64
CA PRO A 43 28.21 2.26 9.57
C PRO A 43 28.42 0.96 10.35
N LYS A 44 29.21 0.03 9.78
CA LYS A 44 29.58 -1.20 10.46
C LYS A 44 30.46 -0.89 11.67
N ILE A 45 30.08 -1.40 12.83
CA ILE A 45 30.87 -1.31 14.07
C ILE A 45 31.49 -2.69 14.31
N SER A 46 32.78 -2.74 14.62
CA SER A 46 33.47 -4.02 14.84
C SER A 46 32.79 -4.83 15.94
N GLY A 47 32.40 -6.07 15.63
CA GLY A 47 31.73 -6.97 16.59
C GLY A 47 30.25 -6.66 16.86
N TYR A 48 29.64 -5.70 16.14
CA TYR A 48 28.24 -5.33 16.33
C TYR A 48 27.54 -5.03 15.00
N ASP A 49 26.51 -5.80 14.69
CA ASP A 49 25.64 -5.54 13.53
C ASP A 49 24.47 -4.65 13.94
N ALA A 50 24.66 -3.33 13.85
CA ALA A 50 23.60 -2.38 14.12
C ALA A 50 22.43 -2.50 13.13
N ASN A 51 22.70 -2.88 11.87
CA ASN A 51 21.68 -2.92 10.82
C ASN A 51 20.66 -4.06 11.03
N GLY A 52 21.05 -5.12 11.73
CA GLY A 52 20.15 -6.20 12.13
C GLY A 52 19.06 -5.79 13.13
N TYR A 53 19.16 -4.61 13.75
CA TYR A 53 18.21 -4.11 14.75
C TYR A 53 17.52 -2.81 14.34
N THR A 54 17.78 -2.29 13.14
CA THR A 54 17.28 -0.98 12.70
C THR A 54 16.23 -1.05 11.61
N GLU A 55 15.64 -2.23 11.36
CA GLU A 55 14.60 -2.42 10.34
C GLU A 55 13.47 -1.39 10.48
N ALA A 56 12.86 -1.29 11.66
CA ALA A 56 11.78 -0.33 11.93
C ALA A 56 12.24 1.13 11.78
N MET A 57 13.48 1.44 12.18
CA MET A 57 14.02 2.79 12.03
C MET A 57 14.24 3.14 10.56
N ASN A 58 14.75 2.20 9.77
CA ASN A 58 14.93 2.39 8.35
C ASN A 58 13.60 2.54 7.62
N GLN A 59 12.59 1.76 7.99
CA GLN A 59 11.24 1.92 7.47
C GLN A 59 10.72 3.34 7.70
N LEU A 60 10.88 3.88 8.91
CA LEU A 60 10.49 5.26 9.24
C LEU A 60 11.28 6.31 8.44
N ILE A 61 12.58 6.11 8.25
CA ILE A 61 13.42 7.01 7.43
C ILE A 61 12.91 7.01 5.98
N CYS A 62 12.71 5.84 5.39
CA CYS A 62 12.26 5.68 4.01
C CYS A 62 10.89 6.32 3.77
N TYR A 63 9.95 6.13 4.70
CA TYR A 63 8.64 6.78 4.63
C TYR A 63 8.74 8.30 4.71
N ASN A 64 9.59 8.84 5.58
CA ASN A 64 9.77 10.29 5.70
C ASN A 64 10.51 10.89 4.50
N GLU A 65 11.54 10.23 3.97
CA GLU A 65 12.25 10.65 2.77
C GLU A 65 11.28 10.76 1.59
N CYS A 66 10.52 9.69 1.34
CA CYS A 66 9.53 9.69 0.27
C CYS A 66 8.42 10.73 0.47
N TYR A 67 8.00 10.95 1.72
CA TYR A 67 7.06 12.01 2.04
C TYR A 67 7.62 13.38 1.66
N LEU A 68 8.85 13.69 2.06
CA LEU A 68 9.49 14.98 1.80
C LEU A 68 9.69 15.23 0.30
N ASP A 69 10.13 14.22 -0.45
CA ASP A 69 10.38 14.32 -1.89
C ASP A 69 9.11 14.63 -2.69
N HIS A 70 7.96 14.11 -2.25
CA HIS A 70 6.69 14.23 -2.98
C HIS A 70 5.68 15.18 -2.35
N ARG A 71 5.98 15.74 -1.17
CA ARG A 71 5.03 16.56 -0.41
C ARG A 71 4.40 17.67 -1.22
N GLU A 72 5.19 18.30 -2.08
CA GLU A 72 4.76 19.47 -2.86
C GLU A 72 4.13 19.10 -4.21
N SER A 73 4.48 17.93 -4.76
CA SER A 73 4.09 17.47 -6.11
C SER A 73 2.95 16.46 -6.13
N ALA A 74 2.76 15.68 -5.07
CA ALA A 74 1.75 14.64 -5.00
C ALA A 74 0.37 15.22 -4.61
N GLU A 75 -0.68 14.73 -5.28
CA GLU A 75 -2.05 14.98 -4.84
C GLU A 75 -2.36 14.15 -3.58
N PHE A 76 -1.97 12.88 -3.61
CA PHE A 76 -2.11 11.94 -2.50
C PHE A 76 -0.84 11.12 -2.33
N ILE A 77 -0.53 10.76 -1.08
CA ILE A 77 0.52 9.81 -0.74
C ILE A 77 -0.09 8.64 0.03
N LEU A 78 0.35 7.44 -0.31
CA LEU A 78 0.02 6.20 0.36
C LEU A 78 1.28 5.55 0.95
N PHE A 79 1.23 5.12 2.20
CA PHE A 79 2.27 4.30 2.83
C PHE A 79 1.72 2.89 3.09
N SER A 80 2.35 1.88 2.51
CA SER A 80 1.89 0.49 2.56
C SER A 80 3.08 -0.45 2.66
N ASP A 81 2.95 -1.54 3.41
CA ASP A 81 3.97 -2.60 3.41
C ASP A 81 3.86 -3.41 2.09
N LEU A 82 4.94 -4.09 1.68
CA LEU A 82 4.98 -4.83 0.40
C LEU A 82 3.98 -6.00 0.33
N ASP A 83 3.62 -6.55 1.48
CA ASP A 83 2.65 -7.62 1.67
C ASP A 83 1.22 -7.09 1.90
N GLU A 84 0.99 -5.80 1.64
CA GLU A 84 -0.30 -5.15 1.84
C GLU A 84 -0.86 -4.52 0.58
N VAL A 85 -2.19 -4.51 0.52
CA VAL A 85 -2.92 -4.04 -0.65
C VAL A 85 -4.12 -3.23 -0.23
N ILE A 86 -4.08 -1.94 -0.49
CA ILE A 86 -5.21 -1.06 -0.25
C ILE A 86 -6.11 -1.09 -1.46
N THR A 87 -7.36 -1.47 -1.21
CA THR A 87 -8.37 -1.65 -2.25
C THR A 87 -9.55 -0.72 -2.01
N SER A 88 -10.12 -0.23 -3.10
CA SER A 88 -11.48 0.30 -3.09
C SER A 88 -12.44 -0.77 -3.60
N VAL A 89 -13.68 -0.76 -3.11
CA VAL A 89 -14.70 -1.74 -3.56
C VAL A 89 -14.98 -1.62 -5.06
N ASN A 90 -14.80 -0.43 -5.63
CA ASN A 90 -14.99 -0.15 -7.06
C ASN A 90 -13.74 -0.42 -7.93
N GLY A 91 -12.64 -0.92 -7.37
CA GLY A 91 -11.42 -1.29 -8.09
C GLY A 91 -10.50 -0.14 -8.53
N ASN A 92 -11.00 1.10 -8.61
CA ASN A 92 -10.21 2.29 -8.90
C ASN A 92 -9.98 3.11 -7.61
N LEU A 93 -8.79 2.96 -7.01
CA LEU A 93 -8.47 3.59 -5.74
C LEU A 93 -8.40 5.11 -5.85
N LEU A 94 -7.71 5.63 -6.87
CA LEU A 94 -7.55 7.07 -7.07
C LEU A 94 -8.91 7.79 -7.22
N LYS A 95 -9.81 7.23 -8.03
CA LYS A 95 -11.15 7.79 -8.23
C LYS A 95 -11.94 7.81 -6.92
N THR A 96 -11.92 6.72 -6.15
CA THR A 96 -12.58 6.66 -4.83
C THR A 96 -12.01 7.72 -3.89
N VAL A 97 -10.68 7.81 -3.78
CA VAL A 97 -10.00 8.78 -2.92
C VAL A 97 -10.36 10.22 -3.31
N ARG A 98 -10.37 10.57 -4.60
CA ARG A 98 -10.79 11.89 -5.08
C ARG A 98 -12.23 12.22 -4.70
N ILE A 99 -13.15 11.27 -4.85
CA ILE A 99 -14.56 11.47 -4.45
C ILE A 99 -14.64 11.78 -2.95
N LEU A 100 -13.96 10.99 -2.12
CA LEU A 100 -13.95 11.16 -0.67
C LEU A 100 -13.38 12.52 -0.25
N PHE A 101 -12.24 12.93 -0.82
CA PHE A 101 -11.64 14.25 -0.52
C PHE A 101 -12.47 15.43 -1.05
N ASN A 102 -13.25 15.25 -2.11
CA ASN A 102 -14.20 16.26 -2.56
C ASN A 102 -15.41 16.40 -1.62
N GLN A 103 -15.84 15.30 -0.99
CA GLN A 103 -16.94 15.30 -0.01
C GLN A 103 -16.51 15.90 1.34
N ILE A 104 -15.25 15.70 1.75
CA ILE A 104 -14.73 16.24 3.01
C ILE A 104 -13.42 17.03 2.76
N PRO A 105 -13.47 18.23 2.16
CA PRO A 105 -12.28 18.95 1.73
C PRO A 105 -11.30 19.33 2.84
N SER A 106 -11.71 19.32 4.11
CA SER A 106 -10.83 19.65 5.23
C SER A 106 -10.04 18.47 5.80
N VAL A 107 -10.34 17.24 5.38
CA VAL A 107 -9.70 16.04 5.94
C VAL A 107 -8.25 15.92 5.45
N ALA A 108 -7.34 15.48 6.31
CA ALA A 108 -5.93 15.29 5.97
C ALA A 108 -5.66 13.90 5.40
N GLY A 109 -6.47 12.90 5.77
CA GLY A 109 -6.31 11.54 5.29
C GLY A 109 -7.53 10.65 5.55
N PHE A 110 -7.54 9.52 4.88
CA PHE A 110 -8.50 8.45 5.07
C PHE A 110 -7.81 7.16 5.45
N GLY A 111 -8.31 6.52 6.52
CA GLY A 111 -7.83 5.25 7.03
C GLY A 111 -8.62 4.09 6.45
N PHE A 112 -7.93 3.20 5.74
CA PHE A 112 -8.48 1.96 5.20
C PHE A 112 -8.27 0.83 6.20
N THR A 113 -9.38 0.31 6.74
CA THR A 113 -9.35 -0.74 7.78
C THR A 113 -8.53 -1.93 7.33
N TRP A 114 -7.64 -2.38 8.20
CA TRP A 114 -6.77 -3.51 7.93
C TRP A 114 -7.50 -4.84 8.14
N LYS A 115 -7.34 -5.74 7.17
CA LYS A 115 -7.95 -7.07 7.16
C LYS A 115 -6.87 -8.13 7.05
N THR A 116 -6.78 -8.96 8.06
CA THR A 116 -5.92 -10.14 8.02
C THR A 116 -6.57 -11.17 7.12
N SER A 117 -5.83 -11.59 6.10
CA SER A 117 -6.30 -12.52 5.08
C SER A 117 -5.35 -13.69 4.90
N SER A 118 -5.87 -14.75 4.28
CA SER A 118 -5.07 -15.85 3.78
C SER A 118 -5.37 -16.10 2.31
N TYR A 119 -4.40 -16.64 1.58
CA TYR A 119 -4.56 -16.98 0.17
C TYR A 119 -4.36 -18.48 -0.06
N ILE A 120 -4.88 -18.96 -1.19
CA ILE A 120 -4.68 -20.34 -1.62
C ILE A 120 -3.25 -20.46 -2.17
N LYS A 121 -2.45 -21.27 -1.50
CA LYS A 121 -1.11 -21.64 -1.98
C LYS A 121 -1.21 -22.42 -3.29
N VAL A 122 -0.23 -22.20 -4.15
CA VAL A 122 0.02 -23.04 -5.34
C VAL A 122 1.35 -23.75 -5.16
N ASP A 123 1.45 -24.99 -5.62
CA ASP A 123 2.63 -25.82 -5.38
C ASP A 123 3.72 -25.61 -6.43
N THR A 124 3.37 -25.03 -7.58
CA THR A 124 4.31 -24.78 -8.68
C THR A 124 4.22 -23.35 -9.19
N VAL A 125 5.35 -22.83 -9.70
CA VAL A 125 5.43 -21.49 -10.29
C VAL A 125 4.49 -21.34 -11.50
N ASN A 126 4.27 -22.42 -12.25
CA ASN A 126 3.38 -22.42 -13.43
C ASN A 126 1.90 -22.25 -13.07
N GLU A 127 1.52 -22.53 -11.83
CA GLU A 127 0.17 -22.35 -11.33
C GLU A 127 -0.05 -20.99 -10.66
N TYR A 128 1.05 -20.26 -10.39
CA TYR A 128 1.00 -18.96 -9.77
C TYR A 128 0.35 -17.93 -10.70
N SER A 129 -0.64 -17.23 -10.16
CA SER A 129 -1.27 -16.10 -10.80
C SER A 129 -1.74 -15.14 -9.73
N VAL A 130 -1.42 -13.86 -9.89
CA VAL A 130 -1.91 -12.79 -9.02
C VAL A 130 -3.44 -12.82 -8.96
N GLY A 131 -4.12 -12.94 -10.11
CA GLY A 131 -5.58 -13.03 -10.15
C GLY A 131 -6.12 -14.24 -9.37
N ARG A 132 -5.47 -15.40 -9.47
CA ARG A 132 -5.85 -16.59 -8.70
C ARG A 132 -5.62 -16.39 -7.20
N MET A 133 -4.52 -15.76 -6.81
CA MET A 133 -4.22 -15.43 -5.41
C MET A 133 -5.31 -14.54 -4.81
N PHE A 134 -5.69 -13.44 -5.50
CA PHE A 134 -6.75 -12.54 -5.05
C PHE A 134 -8.13 -13.20 -5.05
N ASN A 135 -8.45 -14.02 -6.06
CA ASN A 135 -9.71 -14.78 -6.10
C ASN A 135 -9.80 -15.83 -4.99
N GLY A 136 -8.67 -16.32 -4.50
CA GLY A 136 -8.58 -17.25 -3.39
C GLY A 136 -8.48 -16.59 -2.02
N LEU A 137 -8.53 -15.27 -1.92
CA LEU A 137 -8.38 -14.57 -0.64
C LEU A 137 -9.54 -14.87 0.30
N ARG A 138 -9.20 -15.15 1.55
CA ARG A 138 -10.15 -15.33 2.64
C ARG A 138 -9.77 -14.37 3.76
N VAL A 139 -10.64 -13.40 4.00
CA VAL A 139 -10.53 -12.56 5.20
C VAL A 139 -11.10 -13.32 6.37
N TRP A 140 -10.38 -13.33 7.48
CA TRP A 140 -10.83 -14.00 8.70
C TRP A 140 -10.77 -13.09 9.94
N ARG A 141 -10.18 -11.89 9.83
CA ARG A 141 -10.17 -10.91 10.91
C ARG A 141 -10.08 -9.48 10.38
N ASN A 142 -10.93 -8.61 10.93
CA ASN A 142 -10.76 -7.17 10.83
C ASN A 142 -9.91 -6.71 12.01
N GLU A 143 -8.90 -5.90 11.72
CA GLU A 143 -8.03 -5.33 12.74
C GLU A 143 -8.51 -3.93 13.14
N SER A 144 -8.11 -3.46 14.32
CA SER A 144 -8.41 -2.11 14.77
C SER A 144 -7.65 -1.04 13.97
N TYR A 145 -6.46 -1.40 13.48
CA TYR A 145 -5.57 -0.53 12.72
C TYR A 145 -6.09 -0.23 11.31
N VAL A 146 -5.57 0.85 10.76
CA VAL A 146 -5.84 1.28 9.38
C VAL A 146 -4.50 1.49 8.66
N LYS A 147 -4.54 1.60 7.33
CA LYS A 147 -3.48 2.21 6.54
C LYS A 147 -4.01 3.48 5.89
N SER A 148 -3.17 4.49 5.79
CA SER A 148 -3.62 5.85 5.44
C SER A 148 -3.28 6.24 4.02
N ILE A 149 -4.26 6.86 3.34
CA ILE A 149 -4.01 7.71 2.17
C ILE A 149 -4.20 9.16 2.60
N ILE A 150 -3.19 9.99 2.37
CA ILE A 150 -3.13 11.35 2.89
C ILE A 150 -3.04 12.39 1.78
N VAL A 151 -3.46 13.62 2.08
CA VAL A 151 -3.06 14.81 1.33
C VAL A 151 -1.81 15.38 1.99
N PRO A 152 -0.63 15.31 1.34
CA PRO A 152 0.64 15.61 1.99
C PRO A 152 0.73 17.05 2.53
N LYS A 153 0.09 18.01 1.85
CA LYS A 153 0.06 19.42 2.29
C LYS A 153 -0.70 19.66 3.60
N ARG A 154 -1.43 18.66 4.11
CA ARG A 154 -2.26 18.75 5.32
C ARG A 154 -1.66 18.03 6.53
N VAL A 155 -0.49 17.42 6.36
CA VAL A 155 0.26 16.78 7.45
C VAL A 155 1.71 17.28 7.47
N GLY A 156 2.47 16.88 8.49
CA GLY A 156 3.87 17.31 8.68
C GLY A 156 4.93 16.24 8.43
N PHE A 157 4.53 14.97 8.31
CA PHE A 157 5.42 13.80 8.31
C PHE A 157 4.68 12.60 7.70
N SER A 158 5.40 11.50 7.47
CA SER A 158 4.84 10.25 6.92
C SER A 158 3.98 9.49 7.95
N ILE A 159 2.89 8.87 7.50
CA ILE A 159 1.91 8.21 8.38
C ILE A 159 1.58 6.83 7.83
N VAL A 160 1.98 5.78 8.54
CA VAL A 160 1.65 4.39 8.14
C VAL A 160 0.22 4.04 8.52
N HIS A 161 -0.18 4.34 9.76
CA HIS A 161 -1.44 3.91 10.33
C HIS A 161 -2.46 5.04 10.46
N ASP A 162 -2.55 5.70 11.62
CA ASP A 162 -3.54 6.76 11.92
C ASP A 162 -2.83 7.93 12.61
N VAL A 163 -3.42 9.13 12.53
CA VAL A 163 -2.98 10.39 13.14
C VAL A 163 -4.05 11.04 14.01
N GLU A 164 -5.01 10.26 14.52
CA GLU A 164 -5.99 10.75 15.48
C GLU A 164 -5.31 11.55 16.61
N GLY A 165 -5.80 12.78 16.85
CA GLY A 165 -5.29 13.68 17.87
C GLY A 165 -3.99 14.44 17.54
N MET A 166 -3.43 14.30 16.34
CA MET A 166 -2.20 15.02 15.99
C MET A 166 -2.45 16.49 15.65
N ILE A 167 -1.50 17.36 16.00
CA ILE A 167 -1.57 18.80 15.70
C ILE A 167 -0.55 19.15 14.63
N TYR A 168 -1.01 19.81 13.56
CA TYR A 168 -0.18 20.32 12.49
C TYR A 168 -0.53 21.78 12.18
N GLN A 169 0.49 22.66 12.13
CA GLN A 169 0.31 24.11 11.95
C GLN A 169 -0.74 24.72 12.89
N GLY A 170 -0.76 24.28 14.15
CA GLY A 170 -1.68 24.77 15.18
C GLY A 170 -3.13 24.28 15.04
N ARG A 171 -3.40 23.28 14.19
CA ARG A 171 -4.73 22.69 14.02
C ARG A 171 -4.67 21.18 14.19
N GLU A 172 -5.73 20.62 14.74
CA GLU A 172 -5.90 19.17 14.79
C GLU A 172 -6.04 18.61 13.37
N VAL A 173 -5.27 17.56 13.09
CA VAL A 173 -5.29 16.83 11.83
C VAL A 173 -6.54 15.97 11.82
N LYS A 174 -7.47 16.30 10.94
CA LYS A 174 -8.68 15.49 10.75
C LYS A 174 -8.34 14.25 9.93
N HIS A 175 -8.51 13.07 10.53
CA HIS A 175 -8.36 11.79 9.87
C HIS A 175 -9.65 10.98 9.99
N VAL A 176 -10.10 10.35 8.90
CA VAL A 176 -11.38 9.63 8.89
C VAL A 176 -11.15 8.17 8.55
N LYS A 177 -11.52 7.28 9.47
CA LYS A 177 -11.58 5.85 9.20
C LYS A 177 -12.75 5.54 8.28
N LEU A 178 -12.47 4.89 7.15
CA LEU A 178 -13.48 4.55 6.16
C LEU A 178 -14.31 3.33 6.57
N PRO A 179 -15.62 3.31 6.25
CA PRO A 179 -16.42 2.10 6.27
C PRO A 179 -15.87 1.04 5.31
N LEU A 180 -16.13 -0.23 5.60
CA LEU A 180 -15.58 -1.37 4.82
C LEU A 180 -16.09 -1.41 3.37
N GLU A 181 -17.28 -0.87 3.16
CA GLU A 181 -17.96 -0.74 1.88
C GLU A 181 -17.34 0.32 0.95
N GLU A 182 -16.50 1.22 1.47
CA GLU A 182 -15.75 2.19 0.66
C GLU A 182 -14.37 1.62 0.25
N GLY A 183 -13.74 0.87 1.15
CA GLY A 183 -12.44 0.25 0.91
C GLY A 183 -11.80 -0.33 2.17
N TYR A 184 -10.75 -1.13 1.97
CA TYR A 184 -10.00 -1.76 3.05
C TYR A 184 -8.60 -2.17 2.58
N THR A 185 -7.72 -2.40 3.55
CA THR A 185 -6.38 -2.94 3.33
C THR A 185 -6.39 -4.45 3.54
N VAL A 186 -5.86 -5.20 2.59
CA VAL A 186 -5.65 -6.65 2.72
C VAL A 186 -4.21 -6.90 3.11
N HIS A 187 -3.99 -7.63 4.21
CA HIS A 187 -2.67 -8.15 4.58
C HIS A 187 -2.48 -9.57 4.07
N LEU A 188 -1.46 -9.80 3.24
CA LEU A 188 -1.16 -11.08 2.61
C LEU A 188 -0.23 -11.94 3.49
N ARG A 189 -0.61 -12.15 4.76
CA ARG A 189 0.31 -12.67 5.79
C ARG A 189 0.53 -14.17 5.79
N ALA A 190 -0.46 -14.96 5.38
CA ALA A 190 -0.43 -16.40 5.63
C ALA A 190 -1.03 -17.24 4.49
N GLU A 191 -0.37 -18.36 4.22
CA GLU A 191 -0.96 -19.46 3.48
C GLU A 191 -2.19 -19.97 4.24
N ALA A 192 -3.32 -20.13 3.57
CA ALA A 192 -4.47 -20.77 4.19
C ALA A 192 -4.13 -22.26 4.42
N GLN A 193 -3.84 -22.66 5.66
CA GLN A 193 -4.08 -24.06 6.02
C GLN A 193 -5.58 -24.29 5.94
N MET A 194 -6.02 -25.30 5.19
CA MET A 194 -7.43 -25.69 5.13
C MET A 194 -7.90 -26.28 6.48
N THR A 195 -7.92 -25.49 7.53
CA THR A 195 -8.66 -25.79 8.75
C THR A 195 -10.03 -25.11 8.63
N LYS A 196 -11.09 -25.91 8.75
CA LYS A 196 -12.49 -25.49 8.69
C LYS A 196 -12.79 -24.43 9.77
N HIS A 197 -12.51 -23.17 9.51
CA HIS A 197 -13.06 -22.08 10.31
C HIS A 197 -14.49 -21.82 9.83
N LYS A 198 -15.46 -22.12 10.72
CA LYS A 198 -16.87 -21.78 10.53
C LYS A 198 -17.02 -20.25 10.64
N GLY A 199 -17.61 -19.63 9.63
CA GLY A 199 -17.93 -18.21 9.60
C GLY A 199 -17.00 -17.37 8.71
N ILE A 200 -16.81 -17.79 7.45
CA ILE A 200 -15.99 -17.04 6.47
C ILE A 200 -16.93 -16.30 5.52
N ASP A 201 -16.85 -14.98 5.53
CA ASP A 201 -17.38 -14.15 4.45
C ASP A 201 -16.45 -14.34 3.23
N LEU A 202 -16.95 -15.03 2.21
CA LEU A 202 -16.29 -15.11 0.91
C LEU A 202 -16.44 -13.75 0.24
N ILE A 203 -15.33 -13.06 0.01
CA ILE A 203 -15.33 -11.87 -0.83
C ILE A 203 -15.37 -12.33 -2.28
N ASP A 204 -16.35 -11.84 -3.03
CA ASP A 204 -16.46 -12.09 -4.47
C ASP A 204 -15.41 -11.25 -5.22
N ALA A 205 -14.16 -11.70 -5.15
CA ALA A 205 -12.99 -11.05 -5.76
C ALA A 205 -13.02 -11.03 -7.31
N ASN A 206 -14.02 -11.70 -7.92
CA ASN A 206 -14.25 -11.69 -9.37
C ASN A 206 -14.50 -10.28 -9.93
N ILE A 207 -15.11 -9.38 -9.15
CA ILE A 207 -15.37 -8.00 -9.58
C ILE A 207 -14.07 -7.17 -9.65
N LEU A 208 -13.09 -7.47 -8.80
CA LEU A 208 -11.80 -6.74 -8.74
C LEU A 208 -10.89 -7.09 -9.93
N ALA A 209 -10.82 -8.37 -10.32
CA ALA A 209 -9.89 -8.81 -11.37
C ALA A 209 -10.30 -8.35 -12.79
N GLU A 210 -11.59 -8.42 -13.14
CA GLU A 210 -12.06 -8.07 -14.49
C GLU A 210 -12.15 -6.56 -14.72
N THR A 211 -12.44 -5.78 -13.69
CA THR A 211 -12.48 -4.30 -13.77
C THR A 211 -11.08 -3.72 -13.93
N GLN A 212 -10.08 -4.29 -13.23
CA GLN A 212 -8.68 -3.82 -13.25
C GLN A 212 -7.97 -4.04 -14.61
N ILE A 213 -8.23 -5.15 -15.30
CA ILE A 213 -7.65 -5.44 -16.62
C ILE A 213 -8.24 -4.52 -17.71
N ASN A 214 -9.51 -4.14 -17.58
CA ASN A 214 -10.20 -3.30 -18.54
C ASN A 214 -9.94 -1.80 -18.36
N GLU A 215 -9.70 -1.32 -17.14
CA GLU A 215 -9.28 0.07 -16.90
C GLU A 215 -7.80 0.31 -17.27
N TYR A 216 -6.92 -0.69 -17.12
CA TYR A 216 -5.52 -0.64 -17.56
C TYR A 216 -5.38 -0.26 -19.05
N ARG A 217 -6.31 -0.71 -19.90
CA ARG A 217 -6.30 -0.39 -21.34
C ARG A 217 -6.80 1.02 -21.67
N LYS A 218 -7.44 1.73 -20.73
CA LYS A 218 -8.09 3.04 -20.95
C LYS A 218 -7.28 4.24 -20.44
N LEU A 219 -6.30 4.05 -19.56
CA LEU A 219 -5.63 5.15 -18.84
C LEU A 219 -4.42 5.78 -19.56
N ASN A 220 -4.12 5.40 -20.80
CA ASN A 220 -3.11 6.10 -21.60
C ASN A 220 -3.67 7.40 -22.19
N ASN A 221 -3.72 8.47 -21.38
CA ASN A 221 -3.50 9.88 -21.78
C ASN A 221 -3.96 10.88 -20.69
N LYS A 222 -3.19 11.04 -19.59
CA LYS A 222 -3.06 12.31 -18.83
C LYS A 222 -2.00 12.17 -17.72
N LYS A 223 -1.18 13.22 -17.54
CA LYS A 223 -0.18 13.33 -16.46
C LYS A 223 -0.81 13.95 -15.21
N GLU A 224 -1.15 13.13 -14.22
CA GLU A 224 -1.53 13.50 -12.84
C GLU A 224 -0.96 12.41 -11.92
N THR A 225 -0.52 12.72 -10.69
CA THR A 225 0.40 11.86 -9.90
C THR A 225 -0.07 11.50 -8.48
N VAL A 226 -0.20 10.20 -8.22
CA VAL A 226 -0.35 9.54 -6.91
C VAL A 226 0.90 8.71 -6.64
N HIS A 227 1.47 8.84 -5.45
CA HIS A 227 2.68 8.12 -5.06
C HIS A 227 2.35 7.09 -3.98
N ALA A 228 2.70 5.83 -4.21
CA ALA A 228 2.72 4.80 -3.18
C ALA A 228 4.15 4.58 -2.71
N VAL A 229 4.33 4.41 -1.41
CA VAL A 229 5.61 4.15 -0.77
C VAL A 229 5.52 2.82 -0.07
N THR A 230 6.54 2.00 -0.25
CA THR A 230 6.64 0.71 0.40
C THR A 230 8.08 0.40 0.76
N PHE A 231 8.24 -0.43 1.78
CA PHE A 231 9.51 -0.86 2.36
C PHE A 231 9.48 -2.39 2.46
#